data_AF-A0A3S9NGY5-F1
#
_entry.id   AF-A0A3S9NGY5-F1
#
_cell.length_a   1.000
_cell.length_b   1.000
_cell.length_c   1.000
_cell.angle_alpha   90.00
_cell.angle_beta   90.00
_cell.angle_gamma   90.00
#
_symmetry.space_group_name_H-M   'P 1'
#
loop_
_entity.id
_entity.type
_entity.pdbx_description
1 polymer ?
#
loop_
_entity_poly.entity_id
_entity_poly.type
_entity_poly.pdbx_seq_one_letter_code
_entity_poly.pdbx_strand_id
1 'polypeptide(L)'
;MIKTLVTCTALCAAAAAFAQPQDGTVAAWAAKPAHAWAAPAHRMLMDAARAGSRIVAVGEHGIVLLSDDDGKTWRQARRVPISATLSAVSFADAKHGWAVGQWGAILATDDGGDTWVTQRLDTSVDQPLFSVLFTNAQDGIAVGLWSLMLQTHDGGKTWARTTLPKPPGGGKADRNLYHAFADAAQALYVVSEQGMVLKSADGGANWVYLPTGGKGTLWSGVAMPDGRIVVGGLLGSLFESRDGGTTWTALNTGAHSSITDLVATGGGLVGVGLDGLTFTQRVAGGPFDVAQRADRATLTAALIDARGKPVLFSQDGVLAAP
;
A
#
# COMPACT_ATOMS: atom_id res chain seq x y z
N MET A 1 53.32 -9.07 21.03
CA MET A 1 52.77 -7.83 20.43
C MET A 1 52.06 -8.21 19.14
N ILE A 2 50.75 -8.00 19.16
CA ILE A 2 49.78 -8.26 18.11
C ILE A 2 49.95 -7.25 16.98
N LYS A 3 50.05 -7.68 15.72
CA LYS A 3 49.57 -6.89 14.57
C LYS A 3 48.90 -7.82 13.56
N THR A 4 47.58 -7.68 13.56
CA THR A 4 46.55 -8.35 12.78
C THR A 4 46.61 -7.90 11.32
N LEU A 5 46.63 -8.85 10.40
CA LEU A 5 46.29 -8.67 8.98
C LEU A 5 44.77 -8.86 8.87
N VAL A 6 44.02 -7.83 8.50
CA VAL A 6 42.59 -7.94 8.20
C VAL A 6 42.43 -8.16 6.71
N THR A 7 42.18 -9.42 6.34
CA THR A 7 41.69 -9.82 5.02
C THR A 7 40.17 -9.65 4.98
N CYS A 8 39.69 -8.74 4.13
CA CYS A 8 38.30 -8.67 3.72
C CYS A 8 37.98 -9.89 2.83
N THR A 9 37.24 -10.85 3.37
CA THR A 9 36.63 -11.94 2.60
C THR A 9 35.13 -11.93 2.79
N ALA A 10 34.46 -11.64 1.66
CA ALA A 10 33.13 -12.07 1.24
C ALA A 10 32.16 -12.64 2.29
N LEU A 11 31.10 -11.88 2.58
CA LEU A 11 29.84 -12.43 3.10
C LEU A 11 29.03 -12.97 1.91
N CYS A 12 29.09 -14.27 1.67
CA CYS A 12 28.21 -14.98 0.74
C CYS A 12 27.57 -16.18 1.45
N ALA A 13 26.25 -16.24 1.35
CA ALA A 13 25.38 -17.41 1.52
C ALA A 13 25.44 -18.16 2.86
N ALA A 14 24.54 -17.78 3.78
CA ALA A 14 23.89 -18.75 4.64
C ALA A 14 22.49 -19.01 4.10
N ALA A 15 22.34 -20.09 3.34
CA ALA A 15 21.06 -20.71 3.09
C ALA A 15 20.56 -21.30 4.42
N ALA A 16 19.73 -20.56 5.15
CA ALA A 16 18.93 -21.15 6.20
C ALA A 16 17.80 -21.94 5.52
N ALA A 17 17.95 -23.26 5.49
CA ALA A 17 16.82 -24.16 5.29
C ALA A 17 15.83 -23.89 6.44
N PHE A 18 14.74 -23.19 6.15
CA PHE A 18 13.64 -23.08 7.09
C PHE A 18 12.96 -24.45 7.19
N ALA A 19 13.21 -25.15 8.30
CA ALA A 19 12.33 -26.19 8.77
C ALA A 19 10.90 -25.60 8.87
N GLN A 20 9.91 -26.31 8.34
CA GLN A 20 8.51 -25.96 8.59
C GLN A 20 8.29 -25.95 10.11
N PRO A 21 7.69 -24.90 10.70
CA PRO A 21 7.32 -24.96 12.10
C PRO A 21 6.26 -26.05 12.30
N GLN A 22 6.64 -27.07 13.08
CA GLN A 22 5.69 -27.90 13.81
C GLN A 22 4.94 -27.00 14.80
N ASP A 23 3.60 -27.01 14.72
CA ASP A 23 2.66 -26.59 15.77
C ASP A 23 3.04 -25.34 16.57
N GLY A 24 3.28 -24.23 15.88
CA GLY A 24 3.25 -22.90 16.47
C GLY A 24 1.83 -22.37 16.45
N THR A 25 1.04 -22.62 17.51
CA THR A 25 -0.19 -21.84 17.70
C THR A 25 0.24 -20.38 17.84
N VAL A 26 -0.17 -19.53 16.90
CA VAL A 26 -0.14 -18.08 17.12
C VAL A 26 -0.84 -17.87 18.46
N ALA A 27 -0.10 -17.38 19.47
CA ALA A 27 -0.64 -17.13 20.79
C ALA A 27 -1.99 -16.42 20.63
N ALA A 28 -3.06 -16.97 21.23
CA ALA A 28 -4.45 -16.59 20.96
C ALA A 28 -4.67 -15.08 21.09
N TRP A 29 -4.42 -14.35 20.00
CA TRP A 29 -4.64 -12.92 19.95
C TRP A 29 -6.14 -12.75 19.92
N ALA A 30 -6.68 -12.19 21.01
CA ALA A 30 -8.08 -11.82 21.06
C ALA A 30 -8.23 -10.44 20.44
N ALA A 31 -9.13 -10.33 19.47
CA ALA A 31 -9.52 -9.04 18.91
C ALA A 31 -10.06 -8.13 20.02
N LYS A 32 -9.39 -6.99 20.23
CA LYS A 32 -9.84 -5.93 21.13
C LYS A 32 -10.20 -4.70 20.30
N PRO A 33 -11.22 -3.91 20.68
CA PRO A 33 -11.50 -2.64 20.01
C PRO A 33 -10.30 -1.69 20.02
N ALA A 34 -10.24 -0.81 19.02
CA ALA A 34 -9.20 0.22 18.97
C ALA A 34 -9.30 1.18 20.17
N HIS A 35 -8.15 1.67 20.62
CA HIS A 35 -8.05 2.59 21.74
C HIS A 35 -8.29 4.05 21.32
N ALA A 36 -8.91 4.84 22.20
CA ALA A 36 -9.02 6.29 22.04
C ALA A 36 -7.74 6.98 22.56
N TRP A 37 -7.03 7.67 21.67
CA TRP A 37 -5.80 8.39 21.95
C TRP A 37 -6.06 9.87 22.21
N ALA A 38 -5.30 10.47 23.13
CA ALA A 38 -5.37 11.91 23.40
C ALA A 38 -4.82 12.76 22.23
N ALA A 39 -3.81 12.25 21.52
CA ALA A 39 -3.15 12.92 20.40
C ALA A 39 -3.15 12.00 19.16
N PRO A 40 -4.32 11.72 18.57
CA PRO A 40 -4.46 10.67 17.56
C PRO A 40 -3.78 11.01 16.23
N ALA A 41 -3.65 12.30 15.90
CA ALA A 41 -2.95 12.77 14.71
C ALA A 41 -1.41 12.65 14.79
N HIS A 42 -0.86 12.21 15.92
CA HIS A 42 0.57 11.97 16.16
C HIS A 42 0.91 10.48 16.34
N ARG A 43 0.05 9.61 15.79
CA ARG A 43 0.22 8.15 15.81
C ARG A 43 0.63 7.66 14.44
N MET A 44 1.31 6.52 14.35
CA MET A 44 1.72 5.97 13.06
C MET A 44 0.51 5.73 12.16
N LEU A 45 0.51 6.38 10.99
CA LEU A 45 -0.47 6.21 9.93
C LEU A 45 0.19 5.49 8.77
N MET A 46 -0.52 4.54 8.18
CA MET A 46 -0.01 3.68 7.12
C MET A 46 -0.55 4.09 5.75
N ASP A 47 -1.81 4.50 5.69
CA ASP A 47 -2.49 4.81 4.43
C ASP A 47 -3.63 5.81 4.66
N ALA A 48 -4.07 6.47 3.60
CA ALA A 48 -5.23 7.34 3.61
C ALA A 48 -5.97 7.35 2.26
N ALA A 49 -7.29 7.40 2.32
CA ALA A 49 -8.16 7.49 1.14
C ALA A 49 -9.25 8.55 1.32
N ARG A 50 -9.89 8.94 0.21
CA ARG A 50 -11.06 9.83 0.22
C ARG A 50 -12.36 9.04 0.27
N ALA A 51 -13.23 9.40 1.21
CA ALA A 51 -14.64 9.03 1.25
C ALA A 51 -15.47 10.26 0.84
N GLY A 52 -15.63 10.47 -0.47
CA GLY A 52 -16.18 11.74 -0.99
C GLY A 52 -15.24 12.90 -0.65
N SER A 53 -15.72 13.90 0.10
CA SER A 53 -14.88 15.02 0.56
C SER A 53 -14.05 14.70 1.81
N ARG A 54 -14.43 13.68 2.59
CA ARG A 54 -13.74 13.30 3.82
C ARG A 54 -12.44 12.58 3.50
N ILE A 55 -11.39 12.86 4.28
CA ILE A 55 -10.18 12.03 4.32
C ILE A 55 -10.31 11.02 5.45
N VAL A 56 -10.01 9.76 5.15
CA VAL A 56 -9.97 8.66 6.11
C VAL A 56 -8.55 8.09 6.10
N ALA A 57 -7.84 8.18 7.22
CA ALA A 57 -6.50 7.64 7.38
C ALA A 57 -6.49 6.50 8.39
N VAL A 58 -5.71 5.45 8.14
CA VAL A 58 -5.64 4.26 8.98
C VAL A 58 -4.21 3.97 9.42
N GLY A 59 -4.02 3.28 10.54
CA GLY A 59 -2.68 2.99 11.01
C GLY A 59 -2.57 2.02 12.18
N GLU A 60 -1.59 2.28 13.04
CA GLU A 60 -1.27 1.41 14.19
C GLU A 60 -2.45 1.25 15.16
N HIS A 61 -2.50 0.11 15.84
CA HIS A 61 -3.46 -0.13 16.93
C HIS A 61 -4.94 0.05 16.54
N GLY A 62 -5.28 -0.17 15.27
CA GLY A 62 -6.64 0.00 14.74
C GLY A 62 -7.08 1.46 14.65
N ILE A 63 -6.15 2.42 14.68
CA ILE A 63 -6.50 3.83 14.57
C ILE A 63 -7.10 4.11 13.19
N VAL A 64 -8.22 4.83 13.19
CA VAL A 64 -8.84 5.41 12.01
C VAL A 64 -9.11 6.87 12.31
N LEU A 65 -8.53 7.78 11.53
CA LEU A 65 -8.72 9.22 11.63
C LEU A 65 -9.60 9.72 10.50
N LEU A 66 -10.44 10.69 10.82
CA LEU A 66 -11.35 11.35 9.90
C LEU A 66 -11.06 12.85 9.90
N SER A 67 -10.95 13.42 8.70
CA SER A 67 -10.93 14.86 8.48
C SER A 67 -12.03 15.25 7.52
N ASP A 68 -12.93 16.10 7.99
CA ASP A 68 -14.06 16.65 7.22
C ASP A 68 -13.73 18.04 6.64
N ASP A 69 -12.51 18.55 6.86
CA ASP A 69 -12.05 19.90 6.48
C ASP A 69 -10.73 19.89 5.71
N ASP A 70 -10.49 18.80 4.98
CA ASP A 70 -9.38 18.61 4.03
C ASP A 70 -8.00 18.63 4.71
N GLY A 71 -7.90 17.93 5.85
CA GLY A 71 -6.67 17.66 6.58
C GLY A 71 -6.30 18.69 7.64
N LYS A 72 -7.16 19.69 7.91
CA LYS A 72 -6.86 20.75 8.90
C LYS A 72 -7.12 20.28 10.32
N THR A 73 -8.21 19.56 10.54
CA THR A 73 -8.56 18.96 11.82
C THR A 73 -8.86 17.48 11.67
N TRP A 74 -8.61 16.75 12.75
CA TRP A 74 -8.68 15.29 12.78
C TRP A 74 -9.39 14.82 14.04
N ARG A 75 -10.21 13.79 13.88
CA ARG A 75 -10.84 13.05 14.98
C ARG A 75 -10.73 11.56 14.73
N GLN A 76 -10.72 10.76 15.78
CA GLN A 76 -10.84 9.31 15.60
C GLN A 76 -12.26 8.93 15.18
N ALA A 77 -12.37 7.84 14.41
CA ALA A 77 -13.62 7.13 14.18
C ALA A 77 -14.25 6.72 15.52
N ARG A 78 -15.58 6.74 15.60
CA ARG A 78 -16.33 6.42 16.83
C ARG A 78 -16.15 4.98 17.28
N ARG A 79 -16.03 4.04 16.33
CA ARG A 79 -15.91 2.61 16.64
C ARG A 79 -15.09 1.86 15.60
N VAL A 80 -14.01 1.25 16.05
CA VAL A 80 -13.23 0.26 15.28
C VAL A 80 -13.13 -1.01 16.13
N PRO A 81 -13.59 -2.17 15.62
CA PRO A 81 -13.78 -3.38 16.43
C PRO A 81 -12.48 -4.13 16.75
N ILE A 82 -11.37 -3.77 16.11
CA ILE A 82 -10.07 -4.42 16.28
C ILE A 82 -8.96 -3.37 16.53
N SER A 83 -7.90 -3.78 17.24
CA SER A 83 -6.71 -2.99 17.54
C SER A 83 -5.48 -3.51 16.78
N ALA A 84 -5.69 -4.30 15.72
CA ALA A 84 -4.64 -4.71 14.81
C ALA A 84 -4.20 -3.51 13.96
N THR A 85 -2.92 -3.45 13.58
CA THR A 85 -2.47 -2.40 12.65
C THR A 85 -3.18 -2.57 11.32
N LEU A 86 -3.79 -1.48 10.85
CA LEU A 86 -4.38 -1.36 9.54
C LEU A 86 -3.33 -0.82 8.57
N SER A 87 -3.16 -1.52 7.45
CA SER A 87 -2.11 -1.26 6.46
C SER A 87 -2.61 -0.47 5.26
N ALA A 88 -3.89 -0.61 4.89
CA ALA A 88 -4.47 0.10 3.75
C ALA A 88 -5.96 0.38 3.94
N VAL A 89 -6.46 1.40 3.24
CA VAL A 89 -7.88 1.78 3.21
C VAL A 89 -8.29 2.20 1.80
N SER A 90 -9.48 1.78 1.38
CA SER A 90 -10.07 2.16 0.09
C SER A 90 -11.55 2.43 0.25
N PHE A 91 -12.07 3.34 -0.56
CA PHE A 91 -13.49 3.71 -0.59
C PHE A 91 -14.02 3.59 -2.02
N ALA A 92 -15.13 2.86 -2.18
CA ALA A 92 -15.83 2.77 -3.46
C ALA A 92 -16.70 4.01 -3.72
N ASP A 93 -17.17 4.65 -2.65
CA ASP A 93 -17.94 5.89 -2.70
C ASP A 93 -17.80 6.68 -1.38
N ALA A 94 -18.63 7.70 -1.18
CA ALA A 94 -18.56 8.56 0.01
C ALA A 94 -18.93 7.87 1.34
N LYS A 95 -19.47 6.66 1.30
CA LYS A 95 -19.99 5.93 2.45
C LYS A 95 -19.33 4.57 2.62
N HIS A 96 -19.21 3.81 1.54
CA HIS A 96 -18.73 2.44 1.57
C HIS A 96 -17.22 2.37 1.42
N GLY A 97 -16.56 1.84 2.44
CA GLY A 97 -15.11 1.69 2.48
C GLY A 97 -14.66 0.42 3.18
N TRP A 98 -13.43 0.03 2.89
CA TRP A 98 -12.78 -1.16 3.42
C TRP A 98 -11.38 -0.84 3.90
N ALA A 99 -10.98 -1.44 5.00
CA ALA A 99 -9.63 -1.35 5.54
C ALA A 99 -9.09 -2.75 5.80
N VAL A 100 -7.79 -2.95 5.55
CA VAL A 100 -7.13 -4.24 5.73
C VAL A 100 -5.85 -4.11 6.54
N GLY A 101 -5.35 -5.20 7.10
CA GLY A 101 -4.09 -5.15 7.85
C GLY A 101 -3.62 -6.49 8.41
N GLN A 102 -2.99 -6.41 9.58
CA GLN A 102 -2.44 -7.58 10.29
C GLN A 102 -3.50 -8.65 10.56
N TRP A 103 -3.06 -9.91 10.72
CA TRP A 103 -3.94 -11.07 10.95
C TRP A 103 -4.98 -11.29 9.84
N GLY A 104 -4.67 -10.84 8.62
CA GLY A 104 -5.58 -10.87 7.49
C GLY A 104 -6.89 -10.11 7.75
N ALA A 105 -6.87 -9.11 8.62
CA ALA A 105 -8.07 -8.36 8.98
C ALA A 105 -8.66 -7.67 7.74
N ILE A 106 -9.98 -7.73 7.63
CA ILE A 106 -10.78 -6.95 6.67
C ILE A 106 -11.93 -6.33 7.45
N LEU A 107 -11.98 -5.01 7.43
CA LEU A 107 -13.04 -4.19 8.01
C LEU A 107 -13.83 -3.52 6.89
N ALA A 108 -15.11 -3.27 7.13
CA ALA A 108 -15.97 -2.48 6.26
C ALA A 108 -16.70 -1.38 7.04
N THR A 109 -17.03 -0.30 6.33
CA THR A 109 -17.84 0.82 6.81
C THR A 109 -18.89 1.16 5.75
N ASP A 110 -20.04 1.67 6.19
CA ASP A 110 -21.13 2.19 5.36
C ASP A 110 -21.52 3.65 5.72
N ASP A 111 -20.70 4.31 6.55
CA ASP A 111 -20.93 5.67 7.07
C ASP A 111 -19.73 6.62 6.84
N GLY A 112 -18.89 6.30 5.87
CA GLY A 112 -17.72 7.11 5.52
C GLY A 112 -16.59 6.98 6.55
N GLY A 113 -16.45 5.81 7.17
CA GLY A 113 -15.35 5.47 8.07
C GLY A 113 -15.55 5.87 9.54
N ASP A 114 -16.74 6.30 9.95
CA ASP A 114 -17.01 6.69 11.35
C ASP A 114 -17.26 5.47 12.24
N THR A 115 -17.86 4.42 11.68
CA THR A 115 -17.98 3.12 12.33
C THR A 115 -17.59 1.99 11.38
N TRP A 116 -16.95 0.97 11.97
CA TRP A 116 -16.43 -0.19 11.24
C TRP A 116 -16.98 -1.50 11.80
N VAL A 117 -17.13 -2.48 10.93
CA VAL A 117 -17.46 -3.87 11.25
C VAL A 117 -16.38 -4.81 10.70
N THR A 118 -16.08 -5.87 11.44
CA THR A 118 -15.14 -6.91 10.98
C THR A 118 -15.86 -7.85 10.02
N GLN A 119 -15.36 -7.96 8.79
CA GLN A 119 -15.82 -8.94 7.81
C GLN A 119 -14.98 -10.21 7.85
N ARG A 120 -13.67 -10.06 8.08
CA ARG A 120 -12.72 -11.19 8.17
C ARG A 120 -11.63 -10.89 9.18
N LEU A 121 -11.21 -11.92 9.89
CA LEU A 121 -10.05 -11.94 10.75
C LEU A 121 -9.57 -13.39 10.86
N ASP A 122 -8.30 -13.65 10.59
CA ASP A 122 -7.71 -14.99 10.69
C ASP A 122 -6.56 -14.96 11.69
N THR A 123 -6.87 -15.28 12.95
CA THR A 123 -5.87 -15.30 14.03
C THR A 123 -5.11 -16.63 14.09
N SER A 124 -5.41 -17.58 13.20
CA SER A 124 -4.74 -18.89 13.18
C SER A 124 -3.41 -18.84 12.43
N VAL A 125 -3.24 -17.85 11.54
CA VAL A 125 -2.03 -17.65 10.74
C VAL A 125 -1.71 -16.15 10.70
N ASP A 126 -0.46 -15.78 10.96
CA ASP A 126 0.01 -14.40 10.77
C ASP A 126 0.24 -14.12 9.27
N GLN A 127 -0.84 -13.83 8.55
CA GLN A 127 -0.79 -13.48 7.13
C GLN A 127 -1.43 -12.10 6.88
N PRO A 128 -0.63 -11.00 6.97
CA PRO A 128 -1.15 -9.65 6.80
C PRO A 128 -1.58 -9.38 5.34
N LEU A 129 -2.60 -8.53 5.22
CA LEU A 129 -3.01 -7.89 3.98
C LEU A 129 -2.38 -6.50 3.91
N PHE A 130 -1.78 -6.16 2.77
CA PHE A 130 -1.06 -4.91 2.55
C PHE A 130 -1.86 -3.89 1.74
N SER A 131 -2.79 -4.31 0.89
CA SER A 131 -3.63 -3.41 0.11
C SER A 131 -5.02 -3.97 -0.13
N VAL A 132 -5.98 -3.07 -0.29
CA VAL A 132 -7.37 -3.35 -0.65
C VAL A 132 -7.81 -2.38 -1.72
N LEU A 133 -8.55 -2.88 -2.70
CA LEU A 133 -9.11 -2.11 -3.80
C LEU A 133 -10.54 -2.55 -4.03
N PHE A 134 -11.48 -1.61 -4.01
CA PHE A 134 -12.84 -1.82 -4.49
C PHE A 134 -13.08 -0.96 -5.73
N THR A 135 -13.52 -1.58 -6.83
CA THR A 135 -13.88 -0.85 -8.07
C THR A 135 -15.32 -0.34 -8.03
N ASN A 136 -16.14 -0.96 -7.18
CA ASN A 136 -17.48 -0.52 -6.82
C ASN A 136 -17.84 -1.09 -5.43
N ALA A 137 -19.05 -0.87 -4.94
CA ALA A 137 -19.42 -1.30 -3.58
C ALA A 137 -19.60 -2.83 -3.40
N GLN A 138 -19.51 -3.63 -4.46
CA GLN A 138 -19.66 -5.08 -4.47
C GLN A 138 -18.35 -5.82 -4.78
N ASP A 139 -17.61 -5.34 -5.79
CA ASP A 139 -16.41 -5.99 -6.31
C ASP A 139 -15.14 -5.41 -5.68
N GLY A 140 -14.33 -6.28 -5.07
CA GLY A 140 -13.08 -5.87 -4.46
C GLY A 140 -12.05 -6.98 -4.34
N ILE A 141 -10.79 -6.57 -4.22
CA ILE A 141 -9.64 -7.45 -3.95
C ILE A 141 -8.87 -6.97 -2.72
N ALA A 142 -8.32 -7.92 -1.97
CA ALA A 142 -7.37 -7.66 -0.91
C ALA A 142 -6.13 -8.55 -1.11
N VAL A 143 -4.94 -7.95 -1.01
CA VAL A 143 -3.67 -8.62 -1.35
C VAL A 143 -2.65 -8.46 -0.23
N GLY A 144 -1.73 -9.41 -0.10
CA GLY A 144 -0.70 -9.34 0.95
C GLY A 144 0.40 -10.40 0.87
N LEU A 145 0.80 -10.89 2.05
CA LEU A 145 1.97 -11.77 2.23
C LEU A 145 1.80 -13.13 1.52
N TRP A 146 2.89 -13.63 0.91
CA TRP A 146 2.97 -14.94 0.24
C TRP A 146 1.90 -15.18 -0.84
N SER A 147 1.71 -14.19 -1.71
CA SER A 147 0.75 -14.24 -2.83
C SER A 147 -0.68 -14.49 -2.36
N LEU A 148 -1.02 -14.08 -1.13
CA LEU A 148 -2.41 -14.05 -0.69
C LEU A 148 -3.15 -12.99 -1.50
N MET A 149 -4.12 -13.46 -2.30
CA MET A 149 -5.10 -12.62 -2.95
C MET A 149 -6.49 -13.15 -2.58
N LEU A 150 -7.31 -12.26 -2.03
CA LEU A 150 -8.70 -12.51 -1.71
C LEU A 150 -9.56 -11.64 -2.62
N GLN A 151 -10.70 -12.16 -3.05
CA GLN A 151 -11.64 -11.48 -3.91
C GLN A 151 -13.06 -11.61 -3.36
N THR A 152 -13.85 -10.56 -3.54
CA THR A 152 -15.28 -10.52 -3.22
C THR A 152 -16.07 -9.94 -4.39
N HIS A 153 -17.33 -10.37 -4.50
CA HIS A 153 -18.33 -9.89 -5.45
C HIS A 153 -19.65 -9.52 -4.74
N ASP A 154 -19.64 -9.43 -3.40
CA ASP A 154 -20.83 -9.19 -2.57
C ASP A 154 -20.61 -8.12 -1.48
N GLY A 155 -19.62 -7.24 -1.70
CA GLY A 155 -19.26 -6.16 -0.77
C GLY A 155 -18.44 -6.65 0.42
N GLY A 156 -17.78 -7.80 0.29
CA GLY A 156 -16.96 -8.41 1.33
C GLY A 156 -17.73 -9.22 2.36
N LYS A 157 -18.99 -9.58 2.09
CA LYS A 157 -19.73 -10.54 2.92
C LYS A 157 -19.10 -11.92 2.81
N THR A 158 -18.59 -12.26 1.63
CA THR A 158 -17.75 -13.43 1.38
C THR A 158 -16.47 -13.03 0.68
N TRP A 159 -15.37 -13.70 1.06
CA TRP A 159 -14.04 -13.51 0.48
C TRP A 159 -13.49 -14.87 0.05
N ALA A 160 -13.23 -15.03 -1.24
CA ALA A 160 -12.65 -16.23 -1.82
C ALA A 160 -11.17 -16.01 -2.13
N ARG A 161 -10.33 -17.03 -1.92
CA ARG A 161 -8.93 -16.97 -2.30
C ARG A 161 -8.77 -17.16 -3.81
N THR A 162 -8.07 -16.24 -4.46
CA THR A 162 -7.73 -16.33 -5.88
C THR A 162 -6.41 -17.07 -6.05
N THR A 163 -6.38 -18.05 -6.96
CA THR A 163 -5.14 -18.76 -7.30
C THR A 163 -4.40 -17.99 -8.39
N LEU A 164 -3.18 -17.56 -8.08
CA LEU A 164 -2.34 -16.83 -9.02
C LEU A 164 -1.48 -17.79 -9.87
N PRO A 165 -1.14 -17.41 -11.11
CA PRO A 165 -0.15 -18.14 -11.88
C PRO A 165 1.21 -18.12 -11.19
N LYS A 166 2.11 -18.99 -11.63
CA LYS A 166 3.50 -18.95 -11.15
C LYS A 166 4.21 -17.71 -11.74
N PRO A 167 5.03 -17.01 -10.94
CA PRO A 167 5.85 -15.94 -11.46
C PRO A 167 6.87 -16.47 -12.48
N PRO A 168 7.28 -15.68 -13.49
CA PRO A 168 8.31 -16.07 -14.44
C PRO A 168 9.60 -16.48 -13.71
N GLY A 169 10.13 -17.67 -14.05
CA GLY A 169 11.34 -18.24 -13.42
C GLY A 169 11.14 -18.83 -12.02
N GLY A 170 9.92 -18.82 -11.47
CA GLY A 170 9.61 -19.36 -10.14
C GLY A 170 8.94 -20.75 -10.16
N GLY A 171 9.14 -21.52 -9.09
CA GLY A 171 8.53 -22.86 -8.93
C GLY A 171 7.10 -22.84 -8.40
N LYS A 172 6.72 -21.79 -7.66
CA LYS A 172 5.42 -21.57 -6.99
C LYS A 172 5.12 -20.07 -6.89
N ALA A 173 3.87 -19.69 -6.61
CA ALA A 173 3.49 -18.31 -6.29
C ALA A 173 3.73 -18.04 -4.80
N ASP A 174 4.81 -17.32 -4.49
CA ASP A 174 5.29 -17.05 -3.14
C ASP A 174 5.70 -15.58 -2.94
N ARG A 175 5.47 -14.73 -3.93
CA ARG A 175 5.80 -13.30 -3.88
C ARG A 175 4.83 -12.52 -3.02
N ASN A 176 5.34 -11.56 -2.27
CA ASN A 176 4.50 -10.58 -1.57
C ASN A 176 3.85 -9.61 -2.57
N LEU A 177 2.58 -9.30 -2.34
CA LEU A 177 1.77 -8.38 -3.13
C LEU A 177 1.52 -7.10 -2.33
N TYR A 178 1.94 -5.94 -2.84
CA TYR A 178 2.02 -4.71 -2.05
C TYR A 178 0.84 -3.76 -2.26
N HIS A 179 0.66 -3.23 -3.47
CA HIS A 179 -0.36 -2.22 -3.75
C HIS A 179 -1.22 -2.61 -4.95
N ALA A 180 -2.54 -2.53 -4.77
CA ALA A 180 -3.54 -2.80 -5.80
C ALA A 180 -4.19 -1.48 -6.26
N PHE A 181 -4.30 -1.30 -7.58
CA PHE A 181 -4.97 -0.14 -8.17
C PHE A 181 -5.65 -0.50 -9.49
N ALA A 182 -6.54 0.35 -9.98
CA ALA A 182 -7.23 0.17 -11.25
C ALA A 182 -7.01 1.34 -12.19
N ASP A 183 -7.08 1.09 -13.49
CA ASP A 183 -7.12 2.14 -14.50
C ASP A 183 -8.56 2.54 -14.89
N ALA A 184 -8.68 3.56 -15.75
CA ALA A 184 -9.97 4.02 -16.24
C ALA A 184 -10.72 2.97 -17.10
N ALA A 185 -10.01 1.98 -17.63
CA ALA A 185 -10.57 0.86 -18.38
C ALA A 185 -10.96 -0.34 -17.47
N GLN A 186 -10.90 -0.16 -16.15
CA GLN A 186 -11.19 -1.18 -15.14
C GLN A 186 -10.21 -2.37 -15.15
N ALA A 187 -9.04 -2.23 -15.79
CA ALA A 187 -7.97 -3.19 -15.61
C ALA A 187 -7.39 -3.04 -14.20
N LEU A 188 -7.15 -4.18 -13.55
CA LEU A 188 -6.59 -4.24 -12.21
C LEU A 188 -5.09 -4.50 -12.27
N TYR A 189 -4.35 -3.83 -11.40
CA TYR A 189 -2.91 -3.93 -11.29
C TYR A 189 -2.51 -4.21 -9.85
N VAL A 190 -1.52 -5.09 -9.65
CA VAL A 190 -0.92 -5.35 -8.34
C VAL A 190 0.58 -5.35 -8.46
N VAL A 191 1.26 -4.46 -7.76
CA VAL A 191 2.74 -4.45 -7.70
C VAL A 191 3.25 -5.48 -6.71
N SER A 192 4.36 -6.15 -7.06
CA SER A 192 4.96 -7.21 -6.24
C SER A 192 6.47 -7.11 -6.16
N GLU A 193 7.07 -8.06 -5.43
CA GLU A 193 8.51 -8.27 -5.39
C GLU A 193 9.13 -8.49 -6.78
N GLN A 194 10.44 -8.21 -6.88
CA GLN A 194 11.27 -8.45 -8.07
C GLN A 194 10.81 -7.69 -9.32
N GLY A 195 10.37 -6.44 -9.16
CA GLY A 195 10.09 -5.53 -10.28
C GLY A 195 8.90 -5.94 -11.13
N MET A 196 7.89 -6.57 -10.51
CA MET A 196 6.81 -7.22 -11.24
C MET A 196 5.46 -6.57 -10.95
N VAL A 197 4.62 -6.58 -11.98
CA VAL A 197 3.24 -6.09 -11.93
C VAL A 197 2.34 -7.23 -12.38
N LEU A 198 1.39 -7.62 -11.55
CA LEU A 198 0.30 -8.48 -12.00
C LEU A 198 -0.78 -7.61 -12.64
N LYS A 199 -1.37 -8.09 -13.74
CA LYS A 199 -2.50 -7.43 -14.40
C LYS A 199 -3.65 -8.40 -14.59
N SER A 200 -4.87 -7.92 -14.35
CA SER A 200 -6.11 -8.55 -14.78
C SER A 200 -6.91 -7.56 -15.65
N ALA A 201 -7.53 -8.07 -16.70
CA ALA A 201 -8.41 -7.30 -17.59
C ALA A 201 -9.88 -7.77 -17.51
N ASP A 202 -10.18 -8.69 -16.60
CA ASP A 202 -11.47 -9.38 -16.47
C ASP A 202 -11.97 -9.39 -15.03
N GLY A 203 -11.73 -8.28 -14.32
CA GLY A 203 -12.21 -8.07 -12.96
C GLY A 203 -11.57 -9.01 -11.93
N GLY A 204 -10.35 -9.47 -12.16
CA GLY A 204 -9.60 -10.32 -11.22
C GLY A 204 -9.76 -11.82 -11.43
N ALA A 205 -10.51 -12.25 -12.44
CA ALA A 205 -10.69 -13.67 -12.74
C ALA A 205 -9.40 -14.32 -13.27
N ASN A 206 -8.67 -13.64 -14.14
CA ASN A 206 -7.38 -14.08 -14.67
C ASN A 206 -6.29 -13.02 -14.46
N TRP A 207 -5.08 -13.48 -14.17
CA TRP A 207 -3.92 -12.63 -13.89
C TRP A 207 -2.73 -13.03 -14.74
N VAL A 208 -1.93 -12.04 -15.15
CA VAL A 208 -0.65 -12.24 -15.82
C VAL A 208 0.44 -11.41 -15.15
N TYR A 209 1.66 -11.96 -15.05
CA TYR A 209 2.84 -11.22 -14.58
C TYR A 209 3.49 -10.46 -15.73
N LEU A 210 3.72 -9.17 -15.51
CA LEU A 210 4.37 -8.25 -16.44
C LEU A 210 5.67 -7.72 -15.78
N PRO A 211 6.85 -8.05 -16.33
CA PRO A 211 8.11 -7.55 -15.79
C PRO A 211 8.34 -6.10 -16.22
N THR A 212 8.71 -5.24 -15.27
CA THR A 212 9.13 -3.86 -15.56
C THR A 212 10.55 -3.78 -16.13
N GLY A 213 11.33 -4.85 -16.02
CA GLY A 213 12.77 -4.86 -16.25
C GLY A 213 13.59 -4.49 -15.00
N GLY A 214 12.95 -3.94 -13.97
CA GLY A 214 13.54 -3.73 -12.65
C GLY A 214 13.74 -5.03 -11.87
N LYS A 215 14.64 -5.00 -10.88
CA LYS A 215 14.90 -6.14 -9.97
C LYS A 215 14.46 -5.88 -8.52
N GLY A 216 14.24 -4.62 -8.16
CA GLY A 216 13.83 -4.22 -6.82
C GLY A 216 12.33 -4.45 -6.59
N THR A 217 11.93 -4.55 -5.33
CA THR A 217 10.51 -4.63 -4.97
C THR A 217 9.80 -3.33 -5.31
N LEU A 218 8.63 -3.45 -5.94
CA LEU A 218 7.70 -2.34 -6.17
C LEU A 218 6.72 -2.27 -5.01
N TRP A 219 6.52 -1.08 -4.45
CA TRP A 219 5.67 -0.86 -3.27
C TRP A 219 4.41 -0.06 -3.56
N SER A 220 4.45 0.83 -4.55
CA SER A 220 3.30 1.63 -4.95
C SER A 220 3.15 1.71 -6.46
N GLY A 221 1.94 2.03 -6.90
CA GLY A 221 1.60 2.21 -8.30
C GLY A 221 0.30 2.97 -8.45
N VAL A 222 0.19 3.71 -9.55
CA VAL A 222 -0.96 4.57 -9.83
C VAL A 222 -1.26 4.60 -11.32
N ALA A 223 -2.56 4.64 -11.65
CA ALA A 223 -3.03 4.96 -12.99
C ALA A 223 -3.24 6.47 -13.13
N MET A 224 -2.64 7.05 -14.15
CA MET A 224 -2.72 8.47 -14.46
C MET A 224 -3.98 8.77 -15.28
N PRO A 225 -4.56 9.98 -15.17
CA PRO A 225 -5.72 10.38 -15.96
C PRO A 225 -5.50 10.30 -17.49
N ASP A 226 -4.25 10.40 -17.93
CA ASP A 226 -3.84 10.29 -19.34
C ASP A 226 -3.62 8.83 -19.81
N GLY A 227 -3.96 7.85 -18.98
CA GLY A 227 -3.86 6.42 -19.28
C GLY A 227 -2.49 5.80 -19.02
N ARG A 228 -1.51 6.59 -18.58
CA ARG A 228 -0.21 6.02 -18.15
C ARG A 228 -0.35 5.23 -16.87
N ILE A 229 0.47 4.20 -16.72
CA ILE A 229 0.65 3.48 -15.46
C ILE A 229 2.04 3.80 -14.94
N VAL A 230 2.15 4.24 -13.68
CA VAL A 230 3.44 4.50 -13.03
C VAL A 230 3.56 3.63 -11.79
N VAL A 231 4.69 2.95 -11.63
CA VAL A 231 4.98 2.08 -10.48
C VAL A 231 6.36 2.40 -9.92
N GLY A 232 6.52 2.28 -8.60
CA GLY A 232 7.78 2.57 -7.94
C GLY A 232 7.95 1.86 -6.61
N GLY A 233 9.16 1.93 -6.06
CA GLY A 233 9.43 1.28 -4.78
C GLY A 233 10.89 1.40 -4.34
N LEU A 234 11.50 0.25 -4.09
CA LEU A 234 12.80 0.11 -3.44
C LEU A 234 13.88 0.96 -4.14
N LEU A 235 14.65 1.70 -3.34
CA LEU A 235 15.81 2.52 -3.76
C LEU A 235 15.48 3.56 -4.85
N GLY A 236 14.30 4.17 -4.78
CA GLY A 236 13.89 5.24 -5.71
C GLY A 236 13.52 4.73 -7.10
N SER A 237 13.42 3.41 -7.31
CA SER A 237 13.06 2.84 -8.61
C SER A 237 11.67 3.29 -9.04
N LEU A 238 11.54 3.73 -10.30
CA LEU A 238 10.31 4.26 -10.87
C LEU A 238 10.22 3.85 -12.35
N PHE A 239 9.06 3.36 -12.77
CA PHE A 239 8.81 2.88 -14.13
C PHE A 239 7.46 3.38 -14.62
N GLU A 240 7.39 3.66 -15.92
CA GLU A 240 6.17 4.10 -16.61
C GLU A 240 5.83 3.14 -17.74
N SER A 241 4.54 2.86 -17.90
CA SER A 241 3.98 2.21 -19.07
C SER A 241 2.92 3.10 -19.72
N ARG A 242 2.85 3.06 -21.06
CA ARG A 242 1.86 3.79 -21.87
C ARG A 242 0.92 2.87 -22.66
N ASP A 243 1.08 1.56 -22.50
CA ASP A 243 0.38 0.51 -23.25
C ASP A 243 -0.24 -0.52 -22.30
N GLY A 244 -0.69 -0.04 -21.13
CA GLY A 244 -1.39 -0.84 -20.13
C GLY A 244 -0.52 -1.90 -19.47
N GLY A 245 0.80 -1.67 -19.34
CA GLY A 245 1.75 -2.54 -18.66
C GLY A 245 2.52 -3.50 -19.59
N THR A 246 2.31 -3.41 -20.91
CA THR A 246 2.94 -4.32 -21.88
C THR A 246 4.43 -4.00 -22.03
N THR A 247 4.79 -2.72 -22.09
CA THR A 247 6.16 -2.22 -22.07
C THR A 247 6.35 -1.20 -20.97
N TRP A 248 7.59 -1.12 -20.46
CA TRP A 248 7.96 -0.26 -19.33
C TRP A 248 9.23 0.52 -19.65
N THR A 249 9.25 1.79 -19.26
CA THR A 249 10.40 2.70 -19.35
C THR A 249 10.77 3.17 -17.96
N ALA A 250 12.05 3.10 -17.60
CA ALA A 250 12.53 3.64 -16.33
C ALA A 250 12.47 5.17 -16.33
N LEU A 251 11.95 5.74 -15.25
CA LEU A 251 11.98 7.17 -14.99
C LEU A 251 13.08 7.48 -13.99
N ASN A 252 13.94 8.44 -14.30
CA ASN A 252 15.00 8.86 -13.39
C ASN A 252 14.60 10.14 -12.65
N THR A 253 14.25 9.98 -11.37
CA THR A 253 14.00 11.11 -10.46
C THR A 253 15.28 11.67 -9.86
N GLY A 254 16.38 10.89 -9.85
CA GLY A 254 17.57 11.17 -9.05
C GLY A 254 17.41 10.85 -7.56
N ALA A 255 16.25 10.33 -7.13
CA ALA A 255 16.03 9.89 -5.75
C ALA A 255 16.68 8.53 -5.49
N HIS A 256 17.17 8.34 -4.26
CA HIS A 256 17.77 7.08 -3.80
C HIS A 256 17.00 6.42 -2.65
N SER A 257 16.16 7.18 -1.94
CA SER A 257 15.28 6.64 -0.91
C SER A 257 14.09 5.90 -1.55
N SER A 258 13.63 4.85 -0.88
CA SER A 258 12.51 4.05 -1.40
C SER A 258 11.21 4.84 -1.41
N ILE A 259 10.43 4.64 -2.47
CA ILE A 259 9.12 5.25 -2.68
C ILE A 259 8.07 4.42 -1.95
N THR A 260 7.31 5.04 -1.06
CA THR A 260 6.24 4.39 -0.29
C THR A 260 4.88 4.62 -0.91
N ASP A 261 4.66 5.77 -1.55
CA ASP A 261 3.39 6.07 -2.19
C ASP A 261 3.53 6.99 -3.43
N LEU A 262 2.61 6.84 -4.37
CA LEU A 262 2.52 7.54 -5.65
C LEU A 262 1.09 8.03 -5.86
N VAL A 263 0.94 9.33 -6.08
CA VAL A 263 -0.35 9.98 -6.23
C VAL A 263 -0.44 10.66 -7.59
N ALA A 264 -1.41 10.26 -8.39
CA ALA A 264 -1.72 10.96 -9.63
C ALA A 264 -2.33 12.32 -9.33
N THR A 265 -1.92 13.32 -10.11
CA THR A 265 -2.50 14.67 -10.10
C THR A 265 -3.03 14.99 -11.49
N GLY A 266 -3.82 16.07 -11.63
CA GLY A 266 -4.47 16.41 -12.90
C GLY A 266 -3.53 16.58 -14.10
N GLY A 267 -2.25 16.88 -13.89
CA GLY A 267 -1.25 16.98 -14.97
C GLY A 267 0.01 16.14 -14.75
N GLY A 268 0.18 15.54 -13.57
CA GLY A 268 1.49 15.13 -13.09
C GLY A 268 1.44 14.09 -11.99
N LEU A 269 2.58 13.86 -11.34
CA LEU A 269 2.78 12.81 -10.35
C LEU A 269 3.38 13.41 -9.08
N VAL A 270 2.87 13.02 -7.93
CA VAL A 270 3.52 13.24 -6.64
C VAL A 270 3.98 11.88 -6.12
N GLY A 271 5.17 11.82 -5.52
CA GLY A 271 5.63 10.65 -4.81
C GLY A 271 6.23 11.01 -3.46
N VAL A 272 6.06 10.11 -2.51
CA VAL A 272 6.63 10.22 -1.16
C VAL A 272 7.36 8.94 -0.79
N GLY A 273 8.24 9.02 0.20
CA GLY A 273 9.08 7.89 0.55
C GLY A 273 9.71 7.95 1.93
N LEU A 274 10.58 6.97 2.15
CA LEU A 274 11.43 6.89 3.33
C LEU A 274 12.38 8.09 3.40
N ASP A 275 12.95 8.31 4.58
CA ASP A 275 13.89 9.40 4.87
C ASP A 275 13.36 10.80 4.53
N GLY A 276 12.03 10.99 4.55
CA GLY A 276 11.38 12.24 4.17
C GLY A 276 11.45 12.59 2.68
N LEU A 277 11.63 11.59 1.79
CA LEU A 277 11.60 11.81 0.35
C LEU A 277 10.25 12.37 -0.10
N THR A 278 10.29 13.43 -0.88
CA THR A 278 9.15 13.94 -1.66
C THR A 278 9.62 14.26 -3.07
N PHE A 279 8.81 13.97 -4.07
CA PHE A 279 9.03 14.48 -5.42
C PHE A 279 7.74 14.86 -6.12
N THR A 280 7.84 15.78 -7.07
CA THR A 280 6.72 16.19 -7.92
C THR A 280 7.18 16.29 -9.37
N GLN A 281 6.40 15.72 -10.29
CA GLN A 281 6.46 16.01 -11.71
C GLN A 281 5.17 16.73 -12.07
N ARG A 282 5.25 17.98 -12.51
CA ARG A 282 4.05 18.81 -12.78
C ARG A 282 3.32 18.42 -14.05
N VAL A 283 4.07 17.97 -15.05
CA VAL A 283 3.58 17.56 -16.38
C VAL A 283 4.28 16.29 -16.83
N ALA A 284 3.57 15.42 -17.54
CA ALA A 284 4.14 14.21 -18.12
C ALA A 284 5.43 14.50 -18.92
N GLY A 285 6.51 13.77 -18.61
CA GLY A 285 7.81 13.94 -19.28
C GLY A 285 8.58 15.21 -18.89
N GLY A 286 8.02 16.06 -18.01
CA GLY A 286 8.73 17.19 -17.41
C GLY A 286 9.74 16.75 -16.34
N PRO A 287 10.57 17.68 -15.84
CA PRO A 287 11.53 17.39 -14.78
C PRO A 287 10.83 17.00 -13.47
N PHE A 288 11.55 16.27 -12.63
CA PHE A 288 11.17 15.99 -11.26
C PHE A 288 11.76 17.05 -10.31
N ASP A 289 10.90 17.70 -9.54
CA ASP A 289 11.28 18.49 -8.38
C ASP A 289 11.42 17.51 -7.20
N VAL A 290 12.65 17.15 -6.83
CA VAL A 290 12.94 16.22 -5.71
C VAL A 290 13.43 16.97 -4.49
N ALA A 291 12.89 16.64 -3.32
CA ALA A 291 13.29 17.21 -2.04
C ALA A 291 13.33 16.14 -0.95
N GLN A 292 14.10 16.43 0.10
CA GLN A 292 14.13 15.66 1.33
C GLN A 292 13.69 16.58 2.48
N ARG A 293 12.74 16.12 3.29
CA ARG A 293 12.32 16.87 4.48
C ARG A 293 13.46 17.01 5.48
N ALA A 294 13.51 18.15 6.16
CA ALA A 294 14.53 18.43 7.17
C ALA A 294 14.46 17.47 8.37
N ASP A 295 13.24 17.06 8.76
CA ASP A 295 13.00 16.11 9.85
C ASP A 295 13.24 14.65 9.45
N ARG A 296 13.38 14.36 8.14
CA ARG A 296 13.53 13.03 7.56
C ARG A 296 12.45 12.03 7.99
N ALA A 297 11.27 12.52 8.37
CA ALA A 297 10.18 11.65 8.80
C ALA A 297 9.80 10.64 7.70
N THR A 298 9.64 9.38 8.07
CA THR A 298 9.25 8.31 7.13
C THR A 298 7.82 8.53 6.66
N LEU A 299 7.66 8.95 5.40
CA LEU A 299 6.34 9.15 4.80
C LEU A 299 5.78 7.80 4.35
N THR A 300 4.52 7.54 4.68
CA THR A 300 3.84 6.27 4.41
C THR A 300 2.80 6.39 3.31
N ALA A 301 2.09 7.53 3.25
CA ALA A 301 1.10 7.83 2.22
C ALA A 301 0.97 9.34 1.98
N ALA A 302 0.37 9.70 0.86
CA ALA A 302 0.00 11.08 0.56
C ALA A 302 -1.39 11.16 -0.10
N LEU A 303 -2.07 12.30 0.10
CA LEU A 303 -3.26 12.66 -0.65
C LEU A 303 -3.12 14.09 -1.18
N ILE A 304 -3.85 14.42 -2.25
CA ILE A 304 -3.93 15.79 -2.73
C ILE A 304 -5.18 16.46 -2.15
N ASP A 305 -4.98 17.59 -1.46
CA ASP A 305 -6.01 18.47 -0.93
C ASP A 305 -6.76 19.18 -2.08
N ALA A 306 -7.92 19.77 -1.79
CA ALA A 306 -8.76 20.46 -2.78
C ALA A 306 -8.06 21.67 -3.43
N ARG A 307 -6.94 22.13 -2.89
CA ARG A 307 -6.11 23.23 -3.42
C ARG A 307 -4.89 22.71 -4.20
N GLY A 308 -4.75 21.40 -4.37
CA GLY A 308 -3.63 20.79 -5.08
C GLY A 308 -2.37 20.60 -4.23
N LYS A 309 -2.44 20.73 -2.90
CA LYS A 309 -1.31 20.53 -2.00
C LYS A 309 -1.31 19.11 -1.41
N PRO A 310 -0.15 18.49 -1.19
CA PRO A 310 -0.10 17.19 -0.55
C PRO A 310 -0.46 17.28 0.94
N VAL A 311 -1.29 16.36 1.43
CA VAL A 311 -1.45 16.00 2.84
C VAL A 311 -0.60 14.76 3.06
N LEU A 312 0.30 14.82 4.04
CA LEU A 312 1.32 13.79 4.26
C LEU A 312 1.00 12.95 5.50
N PHE A 313 1.14 11.64 5.36
CA PHE A 313 1.00 10.66 6.45
C PHE A 313 2.34 9.99 6.70
N SER A 314 2.64 9.69 7.96
CA SER A 314 3.94 9.17 8.37
C SER A 314 3.86 8.25 9.58
N GLN A 315 5.01 7.69 9.95
CA GLN A 315 5.19 6.98 11.23
C GLN A 315 4.98 7.87 12.47
N ASP A 316 5.03 9.20 12.28
CA ASP A 316 4.84 10.20 13.33
C ASP A 316 3.45 10.86 13.26
N GLY A 317 2.59 10.41 12.34
CA GLY A 317 1.21 10.89 12.15
C GLY A 317 1.01 11.79 10.94
N VAL A 318 0.12 12.78 11.07
CA VAL A 318 -0.18 13.71 9.98
C VAL A 318 0.86 14.82 9.98
N LEU A 319 1.54 15.02 8.86
CA LEU A 319 2.57 16.02 8.72
C LEU A 319 2.12 17.17 7.81
N ALA A 320 2.57 18.38 8.15
CA ALA A 320 2.42 19.52 7.26
C ALA A 320 3.22 19.29 5.97
N ALA A 321 2.65 19.73 4.85
CA ALA A 321 3.40 19.87 3.61
C ALA A 321 4.61 20.80 3.82
N PRO A 322 5.76 20.51 3.19
CA PRO A 322 6.92 21.39 3.21
C PRO A 322 6.64 22.77 2.60
#